data_AF-A0A2D9LSV5-F1
#
_entry.id   AF-A0A2D9LSV5-F1
#
_cell.length_a   1.000
_cell.length_b   1.000
_cell.length_c   1.000
_cell.angle_alpha   90.00
_cell.angle_beta   90.00
_cell.angle_gamma   90.00
#
_symmetry.space_group_name_H-M   'P 1'
#
loop_
_entity.id
_entity.type
_entity.pdbx_description
1 polymer ?
#
loop_
_entity_poly.entity_id
_entity_poly.type
_entity_poly.pdbx_seq_one_letter_code
_entity_poly.pdbx_strand_id
1 'polypeptide(L)' 'MANDPFLSEEQASDLCVERVSLEGLFRHSHIVSNHIPDIPSTKNVLTGSLFESMREGATFINTGRGSQIA' A
#
# COMPACT_ATOMS: atom_id res chain seq x y z
N MET A 1 -1.88 -7.63 5.88
CA MET A 1 -0.92 -7.53 4.77
C MET A 1 -0.34 -6.13 4.74
N ALA A 2 0.96 -5.99 4.48
CA ALA A 2 1.62 -4.68 4.31
C ALA A 2 2.70 -4.76 3.22
N ASN A 3 2.92 -3.62 2.56
CA ASN A 3 4.03 -3.42 1.63
C ASN A 3 4.91 -2.30 2.20
N ASP A 4 6.06 -2.67 2.76
CA ASP A 4 7.07 -1.75 3.26
C ASP A 4 8.47 -2.34 2.97
N PRO A 5 9.31 -1.62 2.19
CA PRO A 5 10.69 -2.04 1.90
C PRO A 5 11.57 -2.20 3.15
N PHE A 6 11.23 -1.52 4.25
CA PHE A 6 12.02 -1.47 5.48
C PHE A 6 11.50 -2.38 6.60
N LEU A 7 10.32 -2.99 6.42
CA LEU A 7 9.78 -3.96 7.36
C LEU A 7 10.55 -5.29 7.25
N SER A 8 11.19 -5.76 8.32
CA SER A 8 11.85 -7.07 8.32
C SER A 8 10.84 -8.22 8.49
N GLU A 9 11.25 -9.46 8.17
CA GLU A 9 10.41 -10.66 8.43
C GLU A 9 10.12 -10.85 9.92
N GLU A 10 11.09 -10.57 10.79
CA GLU A 10 10.93 -10.64 12.25
C GLU A 10 9.87 -9.64 12.74
N GLN A 11 10.00 -8.37 12.33
CA GLN A 11 9.02 -7.32 12.66
C GLN A 11 7.62 -7.64 12.11
N ALA A 12 7.56 -8.18 10.89
CA ALA A 12 6.30 -8.60 10.28
C ALA A 12 5.63 -9.73 11.08
N SER A 13 6.41 -10.72 11.53
CA SER A 13 5.94 -11.79 12.40
C SER A 13 5.45 -11.26 13.75
N ASP A 14 6.20 -10.37 14.40
CA ASP A 14 5.84 -9.78 15.69
C ASP A 14 4.53 -8.98 15.63
N LEU A 15 4.28 -8.32 14.49
CA LEU A 15 3.06 -7.57 14.23
C LEU A 15 1.91 -8.44 13.70
N CYS A 16 2.14 -9.74 13.48
CA CYS A 16 1.19 -10.64 12.81
C CYS A 16 0.74 -10.12 11.43
N VAL A 17 1.65 -9.49 10.69
CA VAL A 17 1.39 -8.90 9.37
C VAL A 17 2.13 -9.69 8.30
N GLU A 18 1.41 -10.12 7.28
CA GLU A 18 2.01 -10.69 6.06
C GLU A 18 2.63 -9.59 5.18
N ARG A 19 3.88 -9.76 4.78
CA ARG A 19 4.53 -8.89 3.77
C ARG A 19 4.13 -9.32 2.37
N VAL A 20 3.72 -8.35 1.57
CA VAL A 20 3.28 -8.58 0.18
C VAL A 20 3.77 -7.47 -0.74
N SER A 21 3.73 -7.72 -2.06
CA SER A 21 3.96 -6.65 -3.03
C SER A 21 2.83 -5.61 -2.99
N LEU A 22 3.10 -4.42 -3.54
CA LEU A 22 2.10 -3.36 -3.64
C LEU A 22 0.88 -3.79 -4.47
N GLU A 23 1.10 -4.51 -5.58
CA GLU A 23 0.03 -5.04 -6.42
C GLU A 23 -0.80 -6.09 -5.67
N GLY A 24 -0.15 -7.01 -4.94
CA GLY A 24 -0.84 -7.98 -4.11
C GLY A 24 -1.67 -7.32 -3.01
N LEU A 25 -1.14 -6.24 -2.42
CA LEU A 25 -1.85 -5.46 -1.42
C LEU A 25 -3.14 -4.86 -1.97
N PHE A 26 -3.10 -4.20 -3.13
CA PHE A 26 -4.28 -3.62 -3.76
C PHE A 26 -5.28 -4.67 -4.24
N ARG A 27 -4.80 -5.77 -4.83
CA ARG A 27 -5.65 -6.82 -5.40
C ARG A 27 -6.46 -7.60 -4.37
N HIS A 28 -5.90 -7.84 -3.19
CA HIS A 28 -6.49 -8.74 -2.20
C HIS A 28 -7.19 -8.01 -1.03
N SER A 29 -6.89 -6.73 -0.82
CA SER A 29 -7.45 -5.95 0.29
C SER A 29 -8.86 -5.45 0.01
N HIS A 30 -9.71 -5.44 1.05
CA HIS A 30 -11.00 -4.73 1.02
C HIS A 30 -10.83 -3.24 1.36
N ILE A 31 -9.83 -2.93 2.19
CA ILE A 31 -9.48 -1.58 2.60
C ILE A 31 -7.97 -1.43 2.45
N VAL A 32 -7.54 -0.40 1.72
CA VAL A 32 -6.14 -0.02 1.58
C VAL A 32 -5.94 1.32 2.28
N SER A 33 -5.00 1.39 3.22
CA SER A 33 -4.64 2.63 3.92
C SER A 33 -3.21 3.04 3.59
N ASN A 34 -3.05 4.22 2.99
CA ASN A 34 -1.75 4.74 2.59
C ASN A 34 -1.10 5.57 3.70
N HIS A 35 0.12 5.16 4.09
CA HIS A 35 0.96 5.79 5.10
C HIS A 35 2.38 6.08 4.59
N ILE A 36 2.62 5.99 3.28
CA ILE A 36 3.93 6.21 2.68
C ILE A 36 4.38 7.67 2.97
N PRO A 37 5.69 7.97 3.10
CA PRO A 37 6.21 9.34 3.20
C PRO A 37 6.21 10.07 1.85
N ASP A 38 6.18 11.41 1.85
CA ASP A 38 6.38 12.22 0.63
C ASP A 38 7.85 12.53 0.41
N ILE A 39 8.49 11.70 -0.41
CA ILE A 39 9.90 11.80 -0.80
C ILE A 39 10.02 11.53 -2.30
N PRO A 40 11.11 11.92 -2.97
CA PRO A 40 11.24 11.77 -4.42
C PRO A 40 10.97 10.36 -4.95
N SER A 41 11.34 9.32 -4.20
CA SER A 41 11.16 7.91 -4.60
C SER A 41 9.72 7.39 -4.46
N THR A 42 8.84 8.10 -3.75
CA THR A 42 7.46 7.68 -3.49
C THR A 42 6.42 8.53 -4.21
N LYS A 43 6.88 9.53 -4.98
CA LYS A 43 6.00 10.33 -5.83
C LYS A 43 5.36 9.45 -6.90
N ASN A 44 4.06 9.60 -7.09
CA ASN A 44 3.29 8.92 -8.13
C ASN A 44 3.38 7.37 -8.08
N VAL A 45 3.76 6.79 -6.94
CA VAL A 45 3.92 5.33 -6.79
C VAL A 45 2.57 4.61 -6.81
N LEU A 46 1.47 5.30 -6.46
CA LEU A 46 0.12 4.78 -6.46
C LEU A 46 -0.57 5.17 -7.78
N THR A 47 -0.46 4.31 -8.79
CA THR A 47 -0.96 4.53 -10.15
C THR A 47 -2.40 4.07 -10.33
N GLY A 48 -3.09 4.61 -11.36
CA GLY A 48 -4.43 4.16 -11.77
C GLY A 48 -4.59 2.64 -11.90
N SER A 49 -3.59 1.94 -12.44
CA SER A 49 -3.61 0.47 -12.58
C SER A 49 -3.72 -0.28 -11.24
N LEU A 50 -3.18 0.28 -10.15
CA LEU A 50 -3.35 -0.31 -8.82
C LEU A 50 -4.80 -0.17 -8.36
N PHE A 51 -5.41 1.00 -8.56
CA PHE A 51 -6.82 1.23 -8.22
C PHE A 51 -7.77 0.37 -9.07
N GLU A 52 -7.49 0.19 -10.36
CA GLU A 52 -8.24 -0.71 -11.25
C GLU A 52 -8.14 -2.18 -10.82
N SER A 53 -7.03 -2.57 -10.17
CA SER A 53 -6.84 -3.93 -9.67
C SER A 53 -7.57 -4.22 -8.36
N MET A 54 -8.12 -3.20 -7.71
CA MET A 54 -8.82 -3.34 -6.44
C MET A 54 -10.11 -4.15 -6.61
N ARG A 55 -10.53 -4.78 -5.52
CA ARG A 55 -11.81 -5.48 -5.46
C ARG A 55 -12.95 -4.49 -5.64
N GLU A 56 -14.03 -4.94 -6.28
CA GLU A 56 -15.26 -4.15 -6.34
C GLU A 56 -15.78 -3.85 -4.92
N GLY A 57 -16.10 -2.58 -4.67
CA GLY A 57 -16.51 -2.09 -3.35
C GLY A 57 -15.38 -1.90 -2.34
N ALA A 58 -14.11 -2.07 -2.75
CA ALA A 58 -12.98 -1.77 -1.88
C ALA A 58 -12.85 -0.27 -1.59
N THR A 59 -12.30 0.06 -0.43
CA THR A 59 -12.08 1.44 0.03
C THR A 59 -10.59 1.77 0.06
N PHE A 60 -10.22 2.91 -0.51
CA PHE A 60 -8.89 3.47 -0.36
C PHE A 60 -8.92 4.67 0.59
N ILE A 61 -8.03 4.69 1.58
CA ILE A 61 -7.88 5.75 2.57
C ILE A 61 -6.49 6.36 2.41
N ASN A 62 -6.42 7.68 2.20
CA ASN A 62 -5.15 8.40 2.16
C ASN A 62 -5.06 9.42 3.29
N THR A 63 -4.33 9.06 4.35
CA THR A 63 -3.87 10.01 5.38
C THR A 63 -2.40 10.38 5.22
N GLY A 64 -1.74 9.85 4.18
CA GLY A 64 -0.37 10.16 3.79
C GLY A 64 -0.27 11.51 3.09
N ARG A 65 0.16 11.52 1.81
CA ARG A 65 0.34 12.75 1.03
C ARG A 65 -0.24 12.60 -0.37
N GLY A 66 -0.79 13.69 -0.92
CA GLY A 66 -1.43 13.66 -2.24
C GLY A 66 -0.46 13.39 -3.40
N SER A 67 0.81 13.78 -3.25
CA SER A 67 1.88 13.62 -4.25
C SER A 67 2.23 12.18 -4.62
N GLN A 68 1.66 11.20 -3.90
CA GLN A 68 1.91 9.78 -4.08
C GLN A 68 0.98 9.15 -5.10
N ILE A 69 -0.13 9.82 -5.41
CA ILE A 69 -1.19 9.34 -6.29
C ILE A 69 -0.99 9.96 -7.67
N ALA A 70 -0.99 9.13 -8.71
CA ALA A 70 -0.76 9.50 -10.11
C ALA A 70 -2.02 9.36 -10.96
#